data_AF-A0A3N5U245-F1
#
_entry.id   AF-A0A3N5U245-F1
#
_cell.length_a   1.000
_cell.length_b   1.000
_cell.length_c   1.000
_cell.angle_alpha   90.00
_cell.angle_beta   90.00
_cell.angle_gamma   90.00
#
_symmetry.space_group_name_H-M   'P 1'
#
loop_
_entity.id
_entity.type
_entity.pdbx_description
1 polymer ?
#
loop_
_entity_poly.entity_id
_entity_poly.type
_entity_poly.pdbx_seq_one_letter_code
_entity_poly.pdbx_strand_id
1 'polypeptide(L)'
;MYLKHYGLSRRPFKLSSDPDFLWTGEKHRAALEALKDGILENKGFVLLTGEVGTGKTTLVNAFPKLNEIATISVTIPDPGMDPLDFCNFLANEFKMNRKFASKDDFVRDFKSFLLRSFASYKKVLVIIDEAQRLDYVL
;
A
#
# COMPACT_ATOMS: atom_id res chain seq x y z
N MET A 1 -3.39 -31.56 -11.66
CA MET A 1 -3.20 -32.93 -11.16
C MET A 1 -3.32 -32.98 -9.64
N TYR A 2 -2.49 -32.24 -8.87
CA TYR A 2 -2.60 -32.16 -7.40
C TYR A 2 -3.95 -31.60 -6.88
N LEU A 3 -4.47 -30.52 -7.49
CA LEU A 3 -5.71 -29.88 -7.04
C LEU A 3 -6.91 -30.83 -6.98
N LYS A 4 -7.14 -31.58 -8.07
CA LYS A 4 -8.24 -32.57 -8.13
C LYS A 4 -8.02 -33.73 -7.15
N HIS A 5 -6.77 -34.15 -6.91
CA HIS A 5 -6.46 -35.24 -5.99
C HIS A 5 -6.77 -34.87 -4.52
N TYR A 6 -6.50 -33.62 -4.12
CA TYR A 6 -6.78 -33.13 -2.76
C TYR A 6 -8.11 -32.35 -2.63
N GLY A 7 -8.95 -32.32 -3.67
CA GLY A 7 -10.22 -31.58 -3.66
C GLY A 7 -10.05 -30.05 -3.52
N LEU A 8 -8.88 -29.50 -3.87
CA LEU A 8 -8.60 -28.08 -3.75
C LEU A 8 -9.05 -27.31 -5.00
N SER A 9 -9.68 -26.16 -4.79
CA SER A 9 -10.06 -25.24 -5.88
C SER A 9 -8.89 -24.34 -6.34
N ARG A 10 -7.86 -24.16 -5.49
CA ARG A 10 -6.71 -23.28 -5.73
C ARG A 10 -5.41 -23.92 -5.24
N ARG A 11 -4.28 -23.50 -5.82
CA ARG A 11 -2.94 -23.95 -5.43
C ARG A 11 -2.65 -23.54 -3.98
N PRO A 12 -2.37 -24.48 -3.07
CA PRO A 12 -1.92 -24.16 -1.71
C PRO A 12 -0.46 -23.67 -1.74
N PHE A 13 -0.02 -22.94 -0.71
CA PHE A 13 1.36 -22.46 -0.51
C PHE A 13 1.93 -21.58 -1.64
N LYS A 14 1.12 -20.66 -2.18
CA LYS A 14 1.65 -19.62 -3.07
C LYS A 14 2.57 -18.69 -2.29
N LEU A 15 3.63 -18.23 -2.95
CA LEU A 15 4.56 -17.23 -2.41
C LEU A 15 3.87 -15.87 -2.20
N SER A 16 2.86 -15.55 -3.02
CA SER A 16 2.07 -14.34 -2.88
C SER A 16 0.85 -14.58 -1.98
N SER A 17 0.51 -13.55 -1.21
CA SER A 17 -0.72 -13.49 -0.43
C SER A 17 -1.95 -13.43 -1.35
N ASP A 18 -2.93 -14.29 -1.08
CA ASP A 18 -4.23 -14.28 -1.75
C ASP A 18 -5.25 -13.63 -0.81
N PRO A 19 -5.79 -12.42 -1.13
CA PRO A 19 -6.70 -11.70 -0.25
C PRO A 19 -7.96 -12.49 0.11
N ASP A 20 -8.40 -13.42 -0.74
CA ASP A 20 -9.58 -14.25 -0.52
C ASP A 20 -9.39 -15.23 0.66
N PHE A 21 -8.14 -15.47 1.07
CA PHE A 21 -7.78 -16.31 2.22
C PHE A 21 -7.31 -15.49 3.42
N LEU A 22 -7.55 -14.19 3.45
CA LEU A 22 -7.20 -13.38 4.60
C LEU A 22 -8.04 -13.77 5.81
N TRP A 23 -7.41 -14.42 6.78
CA TRP A 23 -8.03 -14.69 8.07
C TRP A 23 -7.76 -13.53 9.04
N THR A 24 -8.79 -12.73 9.30
CA THR A 24 -8.71 -11.61 10.25
C THR A 24 -9.03 -12.08 11.66
N GLY A 25 -8.05 -12.64 12.36
CA GLY A 25 -8.13 -12.85 13.81
C GLY A 25 -8.31 -11.52 14.57
N GLU A 26 -8.61 -11.57 15.87
CA GLU A 26 -8.91 -10.36 16.67
C GLU A 26 -7.84 -9.27 16.55
N LYS A 27 -6.56 -9.65 16.62
CA LYS A 27 -5.44 -8.70 16.47
C LYS A 27 -5.38 -8.05 15.08
N HIS A 28 -5.68 -8.81 14.02
CA HIS A 28 -5.73 -8.26 12.66
C HIS A 28 -6.91 -7.31 12.46
N ARG A 29 -8.06 -7.62 13.08
CA ARG A 29 -9.23 -6.74 13.03
C ARG A 29 -8.94 -5.42 13.74
N ALA A 30 -8.39 -5.46 14.96
CA ALA A 30 -8.00 -4.26 15.69
C ALA A 30 -6.97 -3.41 14.90
N ALA A 31 -6.01 -4.04 14.24
CA ALA A 31 -5.05 -3.35 13.39
C ALA A 31 -5.72 -2.71 12.15
N LEU A 32 -6.68 -3.39 11.50
CA LEU A 32 -7.44 -2.82 10.38
C LEU A 32 -8.31 -1.64 10.82
N GLU A 33 -8.93 -1.71 11.99
CA GLU A 33 -9.70 -0.60 12.58
C GLU A 33 -8.78 0.60 12.85
N ALA A 34 -7.62 0.39 13.47
CA ALA A 34 -6.64 1.45 13.69
C ALA A 34 -6.14 2.08 12.36
N LEU A 35 -5.91 1.28 11.32
CA LEU A 35 -5.58 1.76 9.98
C LEU A 35 -6.72 2.58 9.37
N LYS A 36 -7.96 2.09 9.51
CA LYS A 36 -9.17 2.77 9.02
C LYS A 36 -9.32 4.12 9.69
N ASP A 37 -9.23 4.18 11.02
CA ASP A 37 -9.37 5.41 11.79
C ASP A 37 -8.25 6.41 11.45
N GLY A 38 -7.00 5.95 11.37
CA GLY A 38 -5.88 6.81 10.99
C GLY A 38 -6.02 7.41 9.58
N ILE A 39 -6.56 6.63 8.64
CA ILE A 39 -6.81 7.09 7.27
C ILE A 39 -8.04 7.99 7.22
N LEU A 40 -9.14 7.67 7.92
CA LEU A 40 -10.36 8.49 7.93
C LEU A 40 -10.11 9.85 8.57
N GLU A 41 -9.40 9.89 9.70
CA GLU A 41 -9.06 11.11 10.44
C GLU A 41 -7.93 11.93 9.79
N ASN A 42 -7.41 11.50 8.63
CA ASN A 42 -6.30 12.16 7.92
C ASN A 42 -5.09 12.43 8.82
N LYS A 43 -4.68 11.45 9.66
CA LYS A 43 -3.52 11.57 10.57
C LYS A 43 -2.17 11.71 9.86
N GLY A 44 -2.16 11.73 8.52
CA GLY A 44 -0.96 11.85 7.69
C GLY A 44 -0.21 10.53 7.54
N PHE A 45 0.25 9.96 8.66
CA PHE A 45 1.03 8.72 8.68
C PHE A 45 0.47 7.72 9.69
N VAL A 46 0.47 6.44 9.30
CA VAL A 46 0.10 5.32 10.17
C VAL A 46 1.16 4.24 10.04
N LEU A 47 1.67 3.75 11.18
CA LEU A 47 2.69 2.71 11.23
C LEU A 47 2.08 1.41 11.75
N LEU A 48 2.20 0.33 10.96
CA LEU A 48 1.82 -1.01 11.37
C LEU A 48 3.06 -1.79 11.79
N THR A 49 3.19 -2.09 13.09
CA THR A 49 4.30 -2.87 13.65
C THR A 49 3.87 -4.28 14.03
N GLY A 50 4.85 -5.16 14.19
CA GLY A 50 4.64 -6.56 14.55
C GLY A 50 5.84 -7.43 14.13
N GLU A 51 5.90 -8.65 14.66
CA GLU A 51 7.00 -9.58 14.38
C GLU A 51 7.01 -10.08 12.93
N VAL A 52 8.11 -10.69 12.51
CA VAL A 52 8.22 -11.31 11.18
C VAL A 52 7.19 -12.44 11.06
N GLY A 53 6.50 -12.50 9.91
CA GLY A 53 5.48 -13.52 9.68
C GLY A 53 4.10 -13.23 10.27
N THR A 54 3.88 -12.10 10.97
CA THR A 54 2.56 -11.73 11.50
C THR A 54 1.61 -11.14 10.46
N GLY A 55 1.86 -11.35 9.15
CA GLY A 55 0.95 -10.93 8.09
C GLY A 55 0.80 -9.43 7.86
N LYS A 56 1.75 -8.58 8.30
CA LYS A 56 1.69 -7.11 8.12
C LYS A 56 1.51 -6.69 6.65
N THR A 57 2.38 -7.19 5.77
CA THR A 57 2.32 -6.95 4.32
C THR A 57 0.99 -7.41 3.72
N THR A 58 0.49 -8.58 4.14
CA THR A 58 -0.80 -9.09 3.71
C THR A 58 -1.93 -8.16 4.15
N LEU A 59 -1.90 -7.68 5.39
CA LEU A 59 -2.94 -6.84 5.96
C LEU A 59 -3.00 -5.47 5.27
N VAL A 60 -1.85 -4.80 5.09
CA VAL A 60 -1.80 -3.47 4.50
C VAL A 60 -2.18 -3.48 3.01
N ASN A 61 -1.80 -4.53 2.27
CA ASN A 61 -2.19 -4.68 0.86
C ASN A 61 -3.65 -5.09 0.68
N ALA A 62 -4.23 -5.76 1.67
CA ALA A 62 -5.66 -6.07 1.67
C ALA A 62 -6.51 -4.86 2.07
N PHE A 63 -5.98 -3.95 2.89
CA PHE A 63 -6.73 -2.81 3.43
C PHE A 63 -7.51 -2.02 2.35
N PRO A 64 -6.92 -1.57 1.21
CA PRO A 64 -7.66 -0.85 0.16
C PRO A 64 -8.86 -1.62 -0.42
N LYS A 65 -8.83 -2.95 -0.38
CA LYS A 65 -9.92 -3.82 -0.89
C LYS A 65 -10.99 -4.11 0.15
N LEU A 66 -10.64 -4.02 1.44
CA LEU A 66 -11.52 -4.34 2.55
C LEU A 66 -12.33 -3.14 3.05
N ASN A 67 -11.86 -1.93 2.74
CA ASN A 67 -12.56 -0.71 3.14
C ASN A 67 -13.52 -0.26 2.02
N GLU A 68 -14.64 0.34 2.41
CA GLU A 68 -15.60 0.97 1.49
C GLU A 68 -15.14 2.37 1.04
N ILE A 69 -13.89 2.75 1.34
CA ILE A 69 -13.36 4.07 1.04
C ILE A 69 -12.80 4.02 -0.39
N ALA A 70 -13.28 4.92 -1.24
CA ALA A 70 -12.71 5.09 -2.56
C ALA A 70 -11.24 5.52 -2.42
N THR A 71 -10.31 4.61 -2.70
CA THR A 71 -8.87 4.84 -2.54
C THR A 71 -8.12 4.64 -3.85
N ILE A 72 -7.07 5.44 -4.05
CA ILE A 72 -6.04 5.20 -5.05
C ILE A 72 -4.79 4.83 -4.26
N SER A 73 -4.45 3.54 -4.25
CA SER A 73 -3.34 3.00 -3.46
C SER A 73 -2.16 2.60 -4.34
N VAL A 74 -0.96 2.92 -3.89
CA VAL A 74 0.31 2.41 -4.45
C VAL A 74 1.09 1.74 -3.33
N THR A 75 1.69 0.59 -3.62
CA THR A 75 2.57 -0.13 -2.69
C THR A 75 4.02 -0.03 -3.16
N ILE A 76 4.89 0.40 -2.26
CA ILE A 76 6.33 0.50 -2.45
C ILE A 76 6.97 -0.64 -1.65
N PRO A 77 7.46 -1.70 -2.31
CA PRO A 77 8.00 -2.87 -1.63
C PRO A 77 9.42 -2.65 -1.08
N ASP A 78 10.19 -1.74 -1.69
CA ASP A 78 11.54 -1.41 -1.26
C ASP A 78 11.72 0.12 -1.29
N PRO A 79 11.77 0.78 -0.12
CA PRO A 79 11.93 2.22 -0.07
C PRO A 79 13.38 2.71 -0.27
N GLY A 80 14.36 1.82 -0.41
CA GLY A 80 15.79 2.17 -0.51
C GLY A 80 16.23 2.80 -1.84
N MET A 81 15.32 3.46 -2.55
CA MET A 81 15.58 4.11 -3.84
C MET A 81 16.14 5.52 -3.65
N ASP A 82 16.86 6.03 -4.67
CA ASP A 82 17.15 7.46 -4.72
C ASP A 82 15.84 8.25 -4.70
N PRO A 83 15.76 9.40 -4.01
CA PRO A 83 14.55 10.20 -3.94
C PRO A 83 13.89 10.57 -5.29
N LEU A 84 14.66 10.80 -6.37
CA LEU A 84 14.07 11.08 -7.69
C LEU A 84 13.52 9.80 -8.35
N ASP A 85 14.17 8.66 -8.13
CA ASP A 85 13.66 7.36 -8.55
C ASP A 85 12.38 6.99 -7.80
N PHE A 86 12.31 7.27 -6.50
CA PHE A 86 11.09 7.14 -5.70
C PHE A 86 9.94 8.00 -6.27
N CYS A 87 10.22 9.26 -6.62
CA CYS A 87 9.23 10.15 -7.25
C CYS A 87 8.75 9.58 -8.60
N ASN A 88 9.66 9.09 -9.43
CA ASN A 88 9.32 8.51 -10.73
C ASN A 88 8.60 7.17 -10.62
N PHE A 89 8.90 6.36 -9.60
CA PHE A 89 8.19 5.15 -9.26
C PHE A 89 6.73 5.47 -8.90
N LEU A 90 6.52 6.42 -7.99
CA LEU A 90 5.18 6.90 -7.64
C LEU A 90 4.42 7.44 -8.85
N ALA A 91 5.08 8.24 -9.70
CA ALA A 91 4.46 8.79 -10.91
C ALA A 91 3.98 7.70 -11.85
N ASN A 92 4.76 6.63 -12.02
CA ASN A 92 4.40 5.48 -12.84
C ASN A 92 3.20 4.71 -12.25
N GLU A 93 3.26 4.40 -10.96
CA GLU A 93 2.21 3.64 -10.26
C GLU A 93 0.88 4.41 -10.20
N PHE A 94 0.93 5.73 -10.00
CA PHE A 94 -0.25 6.61 -10.07
C PHE A 94 -0.69 6.93 -11.50
N LYS A 95 -0.01 6.40 -12.52
CA LYS A 95 -0.31 6.60 -13.95
C LYS A 95 -0.34 8.06 -14.35
N MET A 96 0.63 8.85 -13.87
CA MET A 96 0.78 10.26 -14.21
C MET A 96 1.32 10.47 -15.64
N ASN A 97 1.71 9.40 -16.34
CA ASN A 97 2.16 9.39 -17.74
C ASN A 97 3.32 10.36 -18.04
N ARG A 98 4.18 10.60 -17.06
CA ARG A 98 5.31 11.52 -17.16
C ARG A 98 6.47 11.04 -16.28
N LYS A 99 7.69 11.17 -16.80
CA LYS A 99 8.93 11.05 -16.01
C LYS A 99 9.41 12.45 -15.63
N PHE A 100 9.86 12.59 -14.40
CA PHE A 100 10.30 13.84 -13.82
C PHE A 100 11.83 13.91 -13.76
N ALA A 101 12.36 15.08 -14.13
CA ALA A 101 13.79 15.37 -14.07
C ALA A 101 14.22 16.01 -12.74
N SER A 102 13.27 16.53 -11.95
CA SER A 102 13.53 17.11 -10.64
C SER A 102 12.38 16.86 -9.66
N LYS A 103 12.71 16.91 -8.36
CA LYS A 103 11.74 16.75 -7.28
C LYS A 103 10.67 17.85 -7.31
N ASP A 104 11.05 19.09 -7.56
CA ASP A 104 10.12 20.22 -7.58
C ASP A 104 9.06 20.08 -8.69
N ASP A 105 9.47 19.54 -9.83
CA ASP A 105 8.56 19.27 -10.95
C ASP A 105 7.58 18.15 -10.61
N PHE A 106 8.06 17.08 -9.99
CA PHE A 106 7.21 16.02 -9.45
C PHE A 106 6.22 16.57 -8.41
N VAL A 107 6.68 17.33 -7.43
CA VAL A 107 5.83 17.86 -6.34
C VAL A 107 4.69 18.72 -6.88
N ARG A 108 4.96 19.55 -7.89
CA ARG A 108 3.93 20.40 -8.52
C ARG A 108 2.84 19.58 -9.21
N ASP A 109 3.22 18.59 -10.01
CA ASP A 109 2.26 17.74 -10.72
C ASP A 109 1.54 16.80 -9.76
N PHE A 110 2.26 16.28 -8.76
CA PHE A 110 1.71 15.41 -7.73
C PHE A 110 0.68 16.17 -6.87
N LYS A 111 0.95 17.43 -6.49
CA LYS A 111 -0.04 18.29 -5.83
C LYS A 111 -1.31 18.43 -6.68
N SER A 112 -1.16 18.65 -7.99
CA SER A 112 -2.30 18.74 -8.91
C SER A 112 -3.08 17.43 -9.00
N PHE A 113 -2.38 16.29 -8.99
CA PHE A 113 -2.99 14.96 -8.89
C PHE A 113 -3.77 14.76 -7.58
N LEU A 114 -3.18 15.13 -6.44
CA LEU A 114 -3.84 15.04 -5.13
C LEU A 114 -5.13 15.88 -5.08
N LEU A 115 -5.10 17.10 -5.61
CA LEU A 115 -6.29 17.97 -5.68
C LEU A 115 -7.40 17.38 -6.54
N ARG A 116 -7.07 16.76 -7.69
CA ARG A 116 -8.05 16.07 -8.53
C ARG A 116 -8.65 14.84 -7.84
N SER A 117 -7.82 14.07 -7.14
CA SER A 117 -8.26 12.91 -6.36
C SER A 117 -9.20 13.34 -5.23
N PHE A 118 -8.85 14.40 -4.51
CA PHE A 118 -9.69 14.99 -3.48
C PHE A 118 -11.04 15.47 -4.03
N ALA A 119 -11.04 16.20 -5.16
CA ALA A 119 -12.27 16.65 -5.82
C ALA A 119 -13.15 15.48 -6.30
N SER A 120 -12.56 14.31 -6.52
CA SER A 120 -13.26 13.07 -6.88
C SER A 120 -13.66 12.23 -5.65
N TYR A 121 -13.55 12.77 -4.44
CA TYR A 121 -13.79 12.07 -3.17
C TYR A 121 -12.96 10.79 -2.99
N LYS A 122 -11.75 10.75 -3.59
CA LYS A 122 -10.82 9.64 -3.47
C LYS A 122 -9.67 9.99 -2.54
N LYS A 123 -9.37 9.10 -1.60
CA LYS A 123 -8.15 9.20 -0.78
C LYS A 123 -6.96 8.59 -1.53
N VAL A 124 -5.81 9.25 -1.47
CA VAL A 124 -4.56 8.73 -2.03
C VAL A 124 -3.78 8.07 -0.91
N LEU A 125 -3.43 6.80 -1.09
CA LEU A 125 -2.69 6.01 -0.11
C LEU A 125 -1.35 5.58 -0.71
N VAL A 126 -0.27 5.88 0.00
CA VAL A 126 1.05 5.34 -0.28
C VAL A 126 1.36 4.34 0.83
N ILE A 127 1.46 3.08 0.46
CA ILE A 127 1.85 1.99 1.35
C ILE A 127 3.34 1.78 1.15
N ILE A 128 4.13 1.93 2.21
CA ILE A 128 5.54 1.61 2.21
C ILE A 128 5.72 0.31 2.97
N ASP A 129 6.06 -0.75 2.25
CA ASP A 129 6.47 -2.01 2.86
C ASP A 129 7.94 -1.94 3.27
N GLU A 130 8.34 -2.79 4.22
CA GLU A 130 9.70 -2.82 4.77
C GLU A 130 10.21 -1.41 5.15
N ALA A 131 9.32 -0.57 5.71
CA ALA A 131 9.57 0.86 5.97
C ALA A 131 10.80 1.14 6.84
N GLN A 132 11.27 0.16 7.62
CA GLN A 132 12.53 0.24 8.36
C GLN A 132 13.77 0.36 7.46
N ARG A 133 13.65 0.15 6.15
CA ARG A 133 14.70 0.37 5.14
C ARG A 133 14.76 1.81 4.61
N LEU A 134 13.85 2.68 5.05
CA LEU A 134 13.98 4.12 4.80
C LEU A 134 15.21 4.64 5.55
N ASP A 135 16.32 4.81 4.84
CA ASP A 135 17.51 5.43 5.40
C ASP A 135 17.34 6.95 5.49
N TYR A 136 17.74 7.51 6.64
CA TYR A 136 17.90 8.95 6.81
C TYR A 136 19.30 9.36 6.38
N VAL A 137 19.41 10.15 5.32
CA VAL A 137 20.62 10.95 5.08
C VAL A 137 20.42 12.26 5.84
N LEU A 138 21.16 12.43 6.95
CA LEU A 138 21.27 13.70 7.69
C LEU A 138 22.05 14.73 6.87
#